data_AF-A0A7D7N5K4-F1
#
_entry.id   AF-A0A7D7N5K4-F1
#
_cell.length_a   1.000
_cell.length_b   1.000
_cell.length_c   1.000
_cell.angle_alpha   90.00
_cell.angle_beta   90.00
_cell.angle_gamma   90.00
#
_symmetry.space_group_name_H-M   'P 1'
#
loop_
_entity.id
_entity.type
_entity.pdbx_description
1 polymer ?
#
loop_
_entity_poly.entity_id
_entity_poly.type
_entity_poly.pdbx_seq_one_letter_code
_entity_poly.pdbx_strand_id
1 'polypeptide(L)'
;MNTQTLFVSALLAVFLSACGSSGGSGPTVGQPPAPPAETLPDTPSKPEAPAKPEAQPKPEAQPKPEAQPKPEAQPKPEAQPKPEAQPKPEAQPKPEAQPKPEAQPKPEAQPKPEAQPKPEAEPKPEAEPKPDTQPTPPASLQELNRQTFEKLVVDNRMNAENRNLVQLSLDTGGKNIQLQILHPDANFVGQPLIETLRGHNGRLIGYYGHAAVSRQVRNVYNNEPEGSILHLLHLQDADDALLKRPEGLANLHYRGTMYYRHHHVSNEVLEAPVAAVYHGGNKTLAMQINGSGRDGVQIWHLGPQSSLAPRGSKGLAVPVGDDGRVSGQLWLDTQGGPNARLQINGFFDGGLYGEHGEVLTGKAWNDRDQRDSHWEGVIGATTAKPE
;
A
#
# COMPACT_ATOMS: atom_id res chain seq x y z
N MET A 1 42.63 -38.13 2.30
CA MET A 1 42.04 -39.40 1.81
C MET A 1 40.56 -39.16 1.55
N ASN A 2 40.04 -39.63 0.41
CA ASN A 2 38.62 -39.55 0.07
C ASN A 2 37.81 -40.64 0.78
N THR A 3 36.54 -40.34 1.07
CA THR A 3 35.44 -41.29 0.82
C THR A 3 34.13 -40.53 0.64
N GLN A 4 33.52 -40.66 -0.55
CA GLN A 4 32.11 -40.31 -0.77
C GLN A 4 31.23 -41.48 -0.32
N THR A 5 29.98 -41.20 0.04
CA THR A 5 28.89 -42.19 0.02
C THR A 5 27.66 -41.56 -0.60
N LEU A 6 27.27 -42.04 -1.78
CA LEU A 6 25.95 -41.76 -2.35
C LEU A 6 24.89 -42.66 -1.69
N PHE A 7 23.66 -42.15 -1.56
CA PHE A 7 22.47 -43.00 -1.48
C PHE A 7 21.44 -42.53 -2.51
N VAL A 8 21.06 -43.47 -3.37
CA VAL A 8 19.92 -43.36 -4.29
C VAL A 8 18.70 -43.92 -3.57
N SER A 9 17.52 -43.35 -3.76
CA SER A 9 16.26 -43.94 -3.30
C SER A 9 15.14 -43.69 -4.31
N ALA A 10 14.32 -44.71 -4.52
CA ALA A 10 13.45 -44.83 -5.68
C ALA A 10 12.07 -44.21 -5.45
N LEU A 11 11.50 -43.60 -6.50
CA LEU A 11 10.06 -43.37 -6.59
C LEU A 11 9.37 -44.59 -7.20
N LEU A 12 8.36 -45.11 -6.51
CA LEU A 12 7.39 -46.06 -7.05
C LEU A 12 5.98 -45.48 -6.82
N ALA A 13 5.28 -45.17 -7.91
CA ALA A 13 3.91 -44.65 -7.86
C ALA A 13 2.92 -45.76 -8.29
N VAL A 14 1.92 -46.02 -7.45
CA VAL A 14 0.82 -46.93 -7.76
C VAL A 14 -0.49 -46.15 -7.63
N PHE A 15 -1.23 -46.05 -8.73
CA PHE A 15 -2.62 -45.60 -8.74
C PHE A 15 -3.54 -46.73 -8.26
N LEU A 16 -4.64 -46.41 -7.58
CA LEU A 16 -5.89 -47.15 -7.77
C LEU A 16 -7.14 -46.26 -7.53
N SER A 17 -7.93 -46.23 -8.60
CA SER A 17 -9.31 -45.80 -8.84
C SER A 17 -10.27 -45.57 -7.68
N ALA A 18 -11.17 -44.59 -7.88
CA ALA A 18 -12.30 -44.28 -7.01
C ALA A 18 -13.66 -44.66 -7.63
N CYS A 19 -14.62 -44.91 -6.73
CA CYS A 19 -16.07 -44.70 -6.84
C CYS A 19 -16.95 -45.59 -7.75
N GLY A 20 -18.12 -45.98 -7.22
CA GLY A 20 -19.23 -46.56 -7.99
C GLY A 20 -20.02 -47.64 -7.22
N SER A 21 -20.88 -47.25 -6.25
CA SER A 21 -21.75 -48.19 -5.52
C SER A 21 -23.17 -47.65 -5.34
N SER A 22 -24.15 -48.36 -5.90
CA SER A 22 -25.61 -48.38 -5.60
C SER A 22 -26.32 -49.11 -6.76
N GLY A 23 -27.38 -49.91 -6.60
CA GLY A 23 -28.10 -50.38 -5.41
C GLY A 23 -28.83 -51.70 -5.75
N GLY A 24 -29.41 -52.38 -4.76
CA GLY A 24 -29.85 -53.79 -4.91
C GLY A 24 -31.33 -54.01 -5.23
N SER A 25 -31.71 -55.28 -5.39
CA SER A 25 -33.06 -55.84 -5.20
C SER A 25 -32.98 -57.37 -5.06
N GLY A 26 -33.85 -57.96 -4.24
CA GLY A 26 -33.85 -59.39 -3.92
C GLY A 26 -34.60 -60.28 -4.94
N PRO A 27 -34.58 -61.62 -4.76
CA PRO A 27 -35.14 -62.57 -5.71
C PRO A 27 -36.60 -62.97 -5.39
N THR A 28 -37.36 -63.31 -6.44
CA THR A 28 -38.63 -64.05 -6.32
C THR A 28 -38.64 -65.20 -7.34
N VAL A 29 -39.05 -66.40 -6.90
CA VAL A 29 -39.04 -67.64 -7.69
C VAL A 29 -40.41 -67.87 -8.34
N GLY A 30 -40.48 -68.40 -9.58
CA GLY A 30 -41.75 -68.57 -10.29
C GLY A 30 -41.77 -69.40 -11.59
N GLN A 31 -41.33 -70.66 -11.54
CA GLN A 31 -41.82 -71.80 -12.37
C GLN A 31 -41.41 -71.96 -13.88
N PRO A 32 -41.03 -73.18 -14.34
CA PRO A 32 -40.75 -73.57 -15.75
C PRO A 32 -41.91 -74.36 -16.41
N PRO A 33 -41.90 -74.71 -17.73
CA PRO A 33 -41.29 -75.98 -18.24
C PRO A 33 -40.68 -75.90 -19.68
N ALA A 34 -39.48 -76.45 -20.00
CA ALA A 34 -39.10 -77.85 -20.36
C ALA A 34 -38.85 -78.04 -21.90
N PRO A 35 -38.39 -79.21 -22.40
CA PRO A 35 -37.02 -79.77 -22.48
C PRO A 35 -36.57 -79.97 -23.98
N PRO A 36 -35.62 -80.86 -24.39
CA PRO A 36 -34.47 -81.56 -23.76
C PRO A 36 -33.10 -81.04 -24.33
N ALA A 37 -31.93 -81.20 -23.67
CA ALA A 37 -31.01 -82.35 -23.56
C ALA A 37 -30.26 -82.77 -24.85
N GLU A 38 -29.01 -83.26 -24.68
CA GLU A 38 -28.05 -83.77 -25.69
C GLU A 38 -27.31 -82.70 -26.54
N THR A 39 -25.98 -82.74 -26.78
CA THR A 39 -24.86 -83.59 -26.31
C THR A 39 -23.52 -82.87 -26.51
N LEU A 40 -22.56 -83.06 -25.59
CA LEU A 40 -21.11 -83.10 -25.90
C LEU A 40 -20.77 -84.55 -26.34
N PRO A 41 -19.64 -84.87 -27.00
CA PRO A 41 -18.41 -84.07 -27.21
C PRO A 41 -18.12 -83.90 -28.74
N ASP A 42 -16.92 -83.68 -29.31
CA ASP A 42 -15.54 -83.67 -28.78
C ASP A 42 -14.59 -82.83 -29.67
N THR A 43 -13.34 -82.68 -29.22
CA THR A 43 -12.17 -82.37 -30.05
C THR A 43 -11.42 -83.65 -30.41
N PRO A 44 -10.81 -83.74 -31.62
CA PRO A 44 -9.34 -83.68 -31.64
C PRO A 44 -8.71 -83.06 -32.91
N SER A 45 -7.37 -82.98 -32.88
CA SER A 45 -6.45 -82.90 -34.04
C SER A 45 -6.04 -81.53 -34.59
N LYS A 46 -5.02 -80.96 -33.95
CA LYS A 46 -3.84 -80.32 -34.59
C LYS A 46 -3.07 -81.43 -35.37
N PRO A 47 -2.35 -81.22 -36.51
CA PRO A 47 -1.54 -80.03 -36.87
C PRO A 47 -1.60 -79.53 -38.33
N GLU A 48 -1.17 -78.27 -38.56
CA GLU A 48 -0.30 -77.94 -39.69
C GLU A 48 0.54 -76.66 -39.44
N ALA A 49 1.54 -76.41 -40.30
CA ALA A 49 2.69 -75.54 -40.06
C ALA A 49 2.52 -74.08 -40.58
N PRO A 50 3.41 -73.13 -40.28
CA PRO A 50 3.07 -71.69 -40.30
C PRO A 50 3.14 -71.05 -41.69
N ALA A 51 2.10 -70.27 -42.02
CA ALA A 51 2.16 -69.30 -43.11
C ALA A 51 2.95 -68.05 -42.67
N LYS A 52 3.87 -67.63 -43.53
CA LYS A 52 4.77 -66.47 -43.38
C LYS A 52 3.97 -65.15 -43.48
N PRO A 53 4.11 -64.19 -42.54
CA PRO A 53 3.55 -62.86 -42.72
C PRO A 53 4.18 -62.14 -43.91
N GLU A 54 3.35 -61.50 -44.73
CA GLU A 54 3.79 -60.69 -45.86
C GLU A 54 4.45 -59.38 -45.40
N ALA A 55 5.36 -58.85 -46.21
CA ALA A 55 6.06 -57.61 -45.90
C ALA A 55 5.13 -56.40 -46.06
N GLN A 56 5.04 -55.55 -45.05
CA GLN A 56 4.36 -54.26 -45.16
C GLN A 56 5.06 -53.38 -46.20
N PRO A 57 4.31 -52.60 -47.03
CA PRO A 57 4.90 -51.68 -47.99
C PRO A 57 5.65 -50.54 -47.28
N LYS A 58 6.73 -50.06 -47.91
CA LYS A 58 7.45 -48.86 -47.44
C LYS A 58 6.54 -47.63 -47.50
N PRO A 59 6.61 -46.71 -46.53
CA PRO A 59 6.00 -45.39 -46.67
C PRO A 59 6.57 -44.65 -47.88
N GLU A 60 5.69 -44.04 -48.68
CA GLU A 60 6.09 -43.16 -49.77
C GLU A 60 6.75 -41.88 -49.24
N ALA A 61 7.69 -41.33 -50.00
CA ALA A 61 8.40 -40.12 -49.61
C ALA A 61 7.48 -38.90 -49.70
N GLN A 62 7.39 -38.11 -48.62
CA GLN A 62 6.68 -36.84 -48.64
C GLN A 62 7.29 -35.89 -49.68
N PRO A 63 6.48 -35.14 -50.45
CA PRO A 63 6.98 -34.16 -51.40
C PRO A 63 7.74 -33.04 -50.68
N LYS A 64 8.81 -32.54 -51.29
CA LYS A 64 9.55 -31.38 -50.79
C LYS A 64 8.65 -30.14 -50.81
N PRO A 65 8.71 -29.27 -49.79
CA PRO A 65 8.03 -27.98 -49.83
C PRO A 65 8.47 -27.16 -51.05
N GLU A 66 7.51 -26.57 -51.75
CA GLU A 66 7.80 -25.61 -52.82
C GLU A 66 8.43 -24.34 -52.23
N ALA A 67 9.33 -23.73 -53.00
CA ALA A 67 10.03 -22.52 -52.57
C ALA A 67 9.04 -21.34 -52.48
N GLN A 68 8.97 -20.71 -51.32
CA GLN A 68 8.18 -19.49 -51.15
C GLN A 68 8.63 -18.40 -52.14
N PRO A 69 7.70 -17.67 -52.79
CA PRO A 69 8.06 -16.58 -53.68
C PRO A 69 8.82 -15.49 -52.90
N LYS A 70 9.83 -14.90 -53.53
CA LYS A 70 10.57 -13.77 -52.95
C LYS A 70 9.60 -12.61 -52.71
N PRO A 71 9.68 -11.90 -51.57
CA PRO A 71 8.92 -10.68 -51.35
C PRO A 71 9.20 -9.68 -52.48
N GLU A 72 8.13 -9.10 -53.05
CA GLU A 72 8.27 -7.98 -53.97
C GLU A 72 8.91 -6.79 -53.24
N ALA A 73 9.77 -6.05 -53.94
CA ALA A 73 10.44 -4.90 -53.36
C ALA A 73 9.40 -3.82 -53.04
N GLN A 74 9.30 -3.44 -51.76
CA GLN A 74 8.44 -2.33 -51.34
C GLN A 74 8.79 -1.07 -52.16
N PRO A 75 7.79 -0.31 -52.64
CA PRO A 75 8.06 0.96 -53.32
C PRO A 75 8.85 1.87 -52.38
N LYS A 76 9.89 2.53 -52.90
CA LYS A 76 10.65 3.51 -52.13
C LYS A 76 9.68 4.58 -51.60
N PRO A 77 9.78 4.98 -50.32
CA PRO A 77 9.01 6.10 -49.81
C PRO A 77 9.23 7.32 -50.69
N GLU A 78 8.14 7.98 -51.09
CA GLU A 78 8.23 9.28 -51.74
C GLU A 78 8.97 10.25 -50.81
N ALA A 79 9.84 11.08 -51.38
CA ALA A 79 10.61 12.02 -50.59
C ALA A 79 9.64 13.00 -49.91
N GLN A 80 9.62 13.00 -48.57
CA GLN A 80 8.87 13.99 -47.82
C GLN A 80 9.26 15.39 -48.31
N PRO A 81 8.28 16.31 -48.51
CA PRO A 81 8.61 17.68 -48.88
C PRO A 81 9.54 18.26 -47.81
N LYS A 82 10.62 18.93 -48.24
CA LYS A 82 11.54 19.60 -47.31
C LYS A 82 10.72 20.53 -46.42
N PRO A 83 10.93 20.52 -45.09
CA PRO A 83 10.32 21.52 -44.23
C PRO A 83 10.64 22.91 -44.78
N GLU A 84 9.61 23.74 -44.91
CA GLU A 84 9.82 25.16 -45.20
C GLU A 84 10.72 25.74 -44.10
N ALA A 85 11.69 26.54 -44.51
CA ALA A 85 12.64 27.12 -43.57
C ALA A 85 11.87 27.98 -42.57
N GLN A 86 11.88 27.58 -41.29
CA GLN A 86 11.34 28.42 -40.23
C GLN A 86 11.98 29.81 -40.33
N PRO A 87 11.20 30.90 -40.22
CA PRO A 87 11.76 32.24 -40.24
C PRO A 87 12.84 32.33 -39.17
N LYS A 88 14.01 32.87 -39.53
CA LYS A 88 15.11 33.07 -38.58
C LYS A 88 14.56 33.82 -37.37
N PRO A 89 14.83 33.37 -36.13
CA PRO A 89 14.52 34.16 -34.95
C PRO A 89 15.11 35.56 -35.13
N GLU A 90 14.28 36.59 -34.92
CA GLU A 90 14.80 37.95 -34.86
C GLU A 90 15.87 38.02 -33.79
N ALA A 91 16.99 38.67 -34.11
CA ALA A 91 18.13 38.72 -33.21
C ALA A 91 17.70 39.43 -31.91
N GLN A 92 17.69 38.70 -30.80
CA GLN A 92 17.48 39.32 -29.49
C GLN A 92 18.48 40.47 -29.34
N PRO A 93 18.03 41.65 -28.87
CA PRO A 93 18.93 42.77 -28.66
C PRO A 93 20.06 42.34 -27.71
N LYS A 94 21.30 42.70 -28.07
CA LYS A 94 22.46 42.40 -27.23
C LYS A 94 22.20 42.93 -25.81
N PRO A 95 22.43 42.14 -24.76
CA PRO A 95 22.41 42.66 -23.40
C PRO A 95 23.34 43.86 -23.31
N GLU A 96 22.83 44.97 -22.76
CA GLU A 96 23.67 46.13 -22.48
C GLU A 96 24.79 45.71 -21.52
N ALA A 97 25.99 46.22 -21.77
CA ALA A 97 27.16 45.82 -21.00
C ALA A 97 26.97 46.21 -19.53
N GLN A 98 26.92 45.21 -18.64
CA GLN A 98 26.91 45.48 -17.20
C GLN A 98 28.11 46.37 -16.84
N PRO A 99 27.92 47.43 -16.04
CA PRO A 99 29.02 48.28 -15.63
C PRO A 99 30.05 47.45 -14.88
N LYS A 100 31.34 47.70 -15.15
CA LYS A 100 32.44 47.02 -14.45
C LYS A 100 32.28 47.24 -12.94
N PRO A 101 32.41 46.19 -12.11
CA PRO A 101 32.48 46.35 -10.66
C PRO A 101 33.60 47.34 -10.30
N GLU A 102 33.28 48.33 -9.48
CA GLU A 102 34.29 49.22 -8.92
C GLU A 102 35.24 48.42 -8.02
N ALA A 103 36.52 48.83 -8.01
CA ALA A 103 37.54 48.12 -7.27
C ALA A 103 37.25 48.15 -5.76
N GLN A 104 37.10 46.98 -5.14
CA GLN A 104 36.98 46.88 -3.69
C GLN A 104 38.21 47.54 -3.02
N PRO A 105 38.03 48.38 -1.99
CA PRO A 105 39.15 48.95 -1.25
C PRO A 105 39.95 47.82 -0.59
N LYS A 106 41.28 47.97 -0.54
CA LYS A 106 42.15 47.02 0.15
C LYS A 106 41.75 46.92 1.63
N PRO A 107 41.67 45.71 2.22
CA PRO A 107 41.49 45.58 3.66
C PRO A 107 42.63 46.27 4.41
N GLU A 108 42.27 47.10 5.38
CA GLU A 108 43.26 47.66 6.32
C GLU A 108 43.84 46.54 7.20
N ALA A 109 45.07 46.76 7.68
CA ALA A 109 45.81 45.74 8.42
C ALA A 109 45.11 45.40 9.75
N GLN A 110 44.87 44.11 9.98
CA GLN A 110 44.33 43.64 11.26
C GLN A 110 45.26 44.04 12.41
N PRO A 111 44.75 44.62 13.51
CA PRO A 111 45.54 44.84 14.71
C PRO A 111 45.99 43.50 15.30
N LYS A 112 47.18 43.48 15.92
CA LYS A 112 47.67 42.28 16.61
C LYS A 112 46.71 41.88 17.74
N PRO A 113 46.45 40.58 17.96
CA PRO A 113 45.69 40.14 19.12
C PRO A 113 46.40 40.57 20.41
N GLU A 114 45.66 41.21 21.31
CA GLU A 114 46.13 41.43 22.68
C GLU A 114 46.14 40.10 23.47
N ALA A 115 46.93 40.05 24.53
CA ALA A 115 47.16 38.83 25.29
C ALA A 115 45.87 38.32 25.94
N GLN A 116 45.61 37.01 25.81
CA GLN A 116 44.47 36.37 26.45
C GLN A 116 44.53 36.56 27.99
N PRO A 117 43.44 37.02 28.64
CA PRO A 117 43.35 36.96 30.08
C PRO A 117 43.33 35.50 30.55
N LYS A 118 43.82 35.25 31.78
CA LYS A 118 43.73 33.91 32.39
C LYS A 118 42.27 33.49 32.53
N PRO A 119 41.94 32.20 32.40
CA PRO A 119 40.60 31.71 32.70
C PRO A 119 40.27 32.00 34.17
N GLU A 120 39.15 32.70 34.40
CA GLU A 120 38.51 32.70 35.72
C GLU A 120 37.85 31.34 35.97
N ALA A 121 37.65 31.00 37.25
CA ALA A 121 37.17 29.68 37.63
C ALA A 121 35.77 29.41 37.06
N GLU A 122 35.55 28.19 36.57
CA GLU A 122 34.25 27.76 36.05
C GLU A 122 33.15 27.97 37.12
N PRO A 123 32.05 28.66 36.79
CA PRO A 123 30.88 28.66 37.66
C PRO A 123 30.37 27.23 37.79
N LYS A 124 29.93 26.85 39.00
CA LYS A 124 29.22 25.57 39.19
C LYS A 124 28.07 25.49 38.19
N PRO A 125 27.78 24.30 37.62
CA PRO A 125 26.61 24.13 36.78
C PRO A 125 25.38 24.62 37.53
N GLU A 126 24.69 25.63 36.99
CA GLU A 126 23.33 25.93 37.41
C GLU A 126 22.49 24.67 37.15
N ALA A 127 21.58 24.37 38.07
CA ALA A 127 20.71 23.21 37.90
C ALA A 127 19.96 23.35 36.57
N GLU A 128 19.93 22.27 35.77
CA GLU A 128 19.18 22.25 34.52
C GLU A 128 17.78 22.84 34.76
N PRO A 129 17.33 23.81 33.94
CA PRO A 129 15.97 24.29 34.05
C PRO A 129 15.06 23.07 33.89
N LYS A 130 14.18 22.86 34.89
CA LYS A 130 13.15 21.83 34.83
C LYS A 130 12.49 21.93 33.45
N PRO A 131 12.26 20.80 32.74
CA PRO A 131 11.74 20.84 31.39
C PRO A 131 10.51 21.72 31.35
N ASP A 132 10.57 22.78 30.54
CA ASP A 132 9.52 23.78 30.44
C ASP A 132 8.19 23.06 30.25
N THR A 133 7.31 23.16 31.23
CA THR A 133 5.98 22.57 31.15
C THR A 133 5.25 23.28 30.05
N GLN A 134 5.27 22.66 28.86
CA GLN A 134 4.61 23.14 27.65
C GLN A 134 3.21 23.63 28.04
N PRO A 135 2.86 24.90 27.75
CA PRO A 135 1.77 25.59 28.44
C PRO A 135 0.48 24.78 28.35
N THR A 136 -0.02 24.36 29.51
CA THR A 136 -1.23 23.55 29.62
C THR A 136 -2.39 24.30 28.95
N PRO A 137 -3.17 23.67 28.06
CA PRO A 137 -4.27 24.36 27.39
C PRO A 137 -5.25 24.98 28.40
N PRO A 138 -5.92 26.10 28.10
CA PRO A 138 -6.95 26.65 28.97
C PRO A 138 -8.00 25.59 29.32
N ALA A 139 -8.53 25.60 30.55
CA ALA A 139 -9.44 24.56 31.05
C ALA A 139 -10.68 24.34 30.15
N SER A 140 -11.19 25.40 29.52
CA SER A 140 -12.28 25.33 28.53
C SER A 140 -11.90 24.55 27.26
N LEU A 141 -10.64 24.66 26.80
CA LEU A 141 -10.13 23.93 25.66
C LEU A 141 -9.83 22.46 26.01
N GLN A 142 -9.37 22.18 27.24
CA GLN A 142 -9.23 20.80 27.73
C GLN A 142 -10.59 20.09 27.77
N GLU A 143 -11.62 20.77 28.29
CA GLU A 143 -12.98 20.24 28.34
C GLU A 143 -13.56 19.99 26.93
N LEU A 144 -13.38 20.93 26.00
CA LEU A 144 -13.79 20.74 24.61
C LEU A 144 -13.06 19.56 23.94
N ASN A 145 -11.75 19.41 24.20
CA ASN A 145 -10.98 18.28 23.69
C ASN A 145 -11.46 16.94 24.25
N ARG A 146 -11.82 16.90 25.53
CA ARG A 146 -12.41 15.73 26.18
C ARG A 146 -13.75 15.35 25.55
N GLN A 147 -14.65 16.32 25.36
CA GLN A 147 -15.96 16.09 24.74
C GLN A 147 -15.83 15.60 23.29
N THR A 148 -14.93 16.19 22.48
CA THR A 148 -14.64 15.66 21.13
C THR A 148 -14.08 14.24 21.21
N PHE A 149 -13.13 13.97 22.11
CA PHE A 149 -12.55 12.63 22.25
C PHE A 149 -13.59 11.57 22.65
N GLU A 150 -14.47 11.87 23.62
CA GLU A 150 -15.54 10.97 24.04
C GLU A 150 -16.47 10.61 22.87
N LYS A 151 -16.82 11.58 22.02
CA LYS A 151 -17.57 11.33 20.77
C LYS A 151 -16.82 10.37 19.85
N LEU A 152 -15.54 10.65 19.56
CA LEU A 152 -14.72 9.81 18.66
C LEU A 152 -14.53 8.37 19.18
N VAL A 153 -14.53 8.15 20.49
CA VAL A 153 -14.43 6.80 21.08
C VAL A 153 -15.77 6.04 21.00
N VAL A 154 -16.90 6.72 21.09
CA VAL A 154 -18.24 6.12 20.91
C VAL A 154 -18.49 5.74 19.46
N ASP A 155 -18.23 6.68 18.54
CA ASP A 155 -18.42 6.50 17.09
C ASP A 155 -17.35 5.56 16.48
N ASN A 156 -16.25 5.31 17.20
CA ASN A 156 -15.04 4.61 16.77
C ASN A 156 -15.31 3.42 15.85
N ARG A 157 -14.96 3.56 14.57
CA ARG A 157 -15.27 2.58 13.53
C ARG A 157 -14.44 1.28 13.59
N MET A 158 -13.74 1.01 14.70
CA MET A 158 -13.21 -0.33 15.03
C MET A 158 -14.32 -1.39 15.03
N ASN A 159 -13.98 -2.58 14.53
CA ASN A 159 -14.86 -3.76 14.62
C ASN A 159 -15.09 -4.18 16.08
N ALA A 160 -16.15 -4.97 16.32
CA ALA A 160 -16.57 -5.35 17.67
C ALA A 160 -15.52 -6.17 18.45
N GLU A 161 -14.69 -6.95 17.77
CA GLU A 161 -13.61 -7.70 18.41
C GLU A 161 -12.52 -6.76 18.94
N ASN A 162 -12.06 -5.82 18.10
CA ASN A 162 -10.99 -4.88 18.44
C ASN A 162 -11.41 -3.92 19.56
N ARG A 163 -12.69 -3.51 19.60
CA ARG A 163 -13.27 -2.71 20.71
C ARG A 163 -13.14 -3.39 22.08
N ASN A 164 -13.07 -4.73 22.12
CA ASN A 164 -12.89 -5.50 23.36
C ASN A 164 -11.42 -5.81 23.69
N LEU A 165 -10.47 -5.43 22.82
CA LEU A 165 -9.04 -5.66 23.02
C LEU A 165 -8.32 -4.44 23.58
N VAL A 166 -8.69 -3.24 23.12
CA VAL A 166 -8.03 -1.99 23.51
C VAL A 166 -9.03 -0.90 23.89
N GLN A 167 -8.64 -0.11 24.88
CA GLN A 167 -9.28 1.15 25.23
C GLN A 167 -8.36 2.30 24.81
N LEU A 168 -8.94 3.34 24.21
CA LEU A 168 -8.28 4.62 24.02
C LEU A 168 -8.68 5.54 25.18
N SER A 169 -7.74 6.30 25.71
CA SER A 169 -7.98 7.37 26.69
C SER A 169 -7.22 8.64 26.31
N LEU A 170 -7.77 9.81 26.63
CA LEU A 170 -7.08 11.08 26.49
C LEU A 170 -6.29 11.36 27.77
N ASP A 171 -5.05 11.85 27.65
CA ASP A 171 -4.24 12.20 28.82
C ASP A 171 -4.83 13.36 29.63
N THR A 172 -4.34 13.56 30.86
CA THR A 172 -4.79 14.62 31.76
C THR A 172 -4.52 16.04 31.25
N GLY A 173 -3.64 16.21 30.25
CA GLY A 173 -3.42 17.48 29.56
C GLY A 173 -4.39 17.73 28.41
N GLY A 174 -5.26 16.77 28.08
CA GLY A 174 -6.14 16.82 26.92
C GLY A 174 -5.38 16.78 25.59
N LYS A 175 -4.12 16.34 25.59
CA LYS A 175 -3.16 16.51 24.48
C LYS A 175 -2.90 15.22 23.71
N ASN A 176 -2.51 14.13 24.37
CA ASN A 176 -2.13 12.87 23.71
C ASN A 176 -3.16 11.77 24.01
N ILE A 177 -3.25 10.78 23.13
CA ILE A 177 -4.11 9.60 23.31
C ILE A 177 -3.23 8.43 23.75
N GLN A 178 -3.66 7.72 24.78
CA GLN A 178 -3.02 6.51 25.30
C GLN A 178 -3.87 5.29 24.92
N LEU A 179 -3.22 4.14 24.72
CA LEU A 179 -3.90 2.86 24.53
C LEU A 179 -3.64 1.95 25.72
N GLN A 180 -4.67 1.24 26.16
CA GLN A 180 -4.58 0.22 27.20
C GLN A 180 -5.15 -1.10 26.66
N ILE A 181 -4.47 -2.21 26.94
CA ILE A 181 -5.02 -3.55 26.70
C ILE A 181 -6.14 -3.83 27.71
N LEU A 182 -7.30 -4.28 27.22
CA LEU A 182 -8.45 -4.71 28.02
C LEU A 182 -8.50 -6.22 28.26
N HIS A 183 -8.00 -7.02 27.31
CA HIS A 183 -8.12 -8.48 27.37
C HIS A 183 -6.91 -9.11 28.08
N PRO A 184 -7.08 -9.95 29.12
CA PRO A 184 -5.97 -10.43 29.96
C PRO A 184 -4.97 -11.32 29.20
N ASP A 185 -5.45 -12.09 28.23
CA ASP A 185 -4.59 -12.91 27.34
C ASP A 185 -3.97 -12.14 26.16
N ALA A 186 -4.10 -10.81 26.12
CA ALA A 186 -3.60 -9.98 25.04
C ALA A 186 -2.40 -9.11 25.46
N ASN A 187 -1.51 -8.83 24.51
CA ASN A 187 -0.34 -7.97 24.70
C ASN A 187 -0.07 -7.16 23.42
N PHE A 188 0.48 -5.95 23.56
CA PHE A 188 0.99 -5.21 22.41
C PHE A 188 2.17 -5.93 21.76
N VAL A 189 2.26 -5.84 20.44
CA VAL A 189 3.38 -6.29 19.63
C VAL A 189 4.04 -5.05 19.02
N GLY A 190 5.32 -4.84 19.31
CA GLY A 190 5.98 -3.56 19.01
C GLY A 190 5.43 -2.41 19.86
N GLN A 191 5.61 -1.18 19.38
CA GLN A 191 5.10 0.02 20.06
C GLN A 191 3.82 0.51 19.33
N PRO A 192 2.69 0.67 20.03
CA PRO A 192 1.53 1.35 19.47
C PRO A 192 1.82 2.86 19.36
N LEU A 193 1.29 3.50 18.33
CA LEU A 193 1.46 4.93 18.08
C LEU A 193 0.12 5.53 17.67
N ILE A 194 -0.30 6.58 18.38
CA ILE A 194 -1.45 7.42 17.98
C ILE A 194 -1.02 8.88 18.08
N GLU A 195 -1.28 9.63 17.02
CA GLU A 195 -1.13 11.07 16.95
C GLU A 195 -2.51 11.76 16.99
N THR A 196 -2.59 12.90 17.68
CA THR A 196 -3.80 13.73 17.67
C THR A 196 -3.75 14.79 16.58
N LEU A 197 -4.81 14.86 15.78
CA LEU A 197 -5.00 15.89 14.76
C LEU A 197 -5.74 17.07 15.39
N ARG A 198 -5.17 18.28 15.22
CA ARG A 198 -5.61 19.49 15.95
C ARG A 198 -5.71 20.70 15.05
N GLY A 199 -6.68 21.56 15.36
CA GLY A 199 -6.81 22.88 14.75
C GLY A 199 -5.71 23.83 15.20
N HIS A 200 -5.55 24.98 14.52
CA HIS A 200 -4.54 25.98 14.90
C HIS A 200 -4.73 26.54 16.32
N ASN A 201 -5.98 26.56 16.79
CA ASN A 201 -6.38 26.91 18.15
C ASN A 201 -6.08 25.82 19.21
N GLY A 202 -5.55 24.65 18.81
CA GLY A 202 -5.23 23.52 19.68
C GLY A 202 -6.39 22.56 19.96
N ARG A 203 -7.59 22.83 19.43
CA ARG A 203 -8.77 21.96 19.54
C ARG A 203 -8.51 20.61 18.89
N LEU A 204 -8.87 19.53 19.58
CA LEU A 204 -8.86 18.18 19.02
C LEU A 204 -9.90 18.09 17.89
N ILE A 205 -9.47 17.58 16.74
CA ILE A 205 -10.33 17.34 15.57
C ILE A 205 -10.47 15.83 15.34
N GLY A 206 -9.39 15.07 15.53
CA GLY A 206 -9.35 13.64 15.27
C GLY A 206 -8.06 13.00 15.77
N TYR A 207 -7.84 11.76 15.37
CA TYR A 207 -6.59 11.04 15.60
C TYR A 207 -6.29 10.08 14.46
N TYR A 208 -5.03 9.70 14.33
CA TYR A 208 -4.59 8.64 13.42
C TYR A 208 -3.40 7.87 14.00
N GLY A 209 -3.18 6.63 13.57
CA GLY A 209 -2.12 5.79 14.08
C GLY A 209 -2.37 4.29 13.94
N HIS A 210 -1.57 3.49 14.63
CA HIS A 210 -1.59 2.04 14.56
C HIS A 210 -1.32 1.36 15.91
N ALA A 211 -1.78 0.13 16.04
CA ALA A 211 -1.35 -0.78 17.09
C ALA A 211 -1.39 -2.23 16.60
N ALA A 212 -0.53 -3.08 17.13
CA ALA A 212 -0.59 -4.52 16.94
C ALA A 212 -0.79 -5.20 18.30
N VAL A 213 -1.74 -6.14 18.37
CA VAL A 213 -2.15 -6.81 19.60
C VAL A 213 -2.19 -8.31 19.36
N SER A 214 -1.30 -9.06 20.01
CA SER A 214 -1.37 -10.52 20.00
C SER A 214 -2.23 -10.98 21.17
N ARG A 215 -3.28 -11.77 20.89
CA ARG A 215 -4.14 -12.41 21.90
C ARG A 215 -3.92 -13.92 21.87
N GLN A 216 -3.55 -14.52 22.99
CA GLN A 216 -3.49 -15.97 23.10
C GLN A 216 -4.88 -16.58 22.94
N VAL A 217 -4.98 -17.66 22.16
CA VAL A 217 -6.16 -18.50 22.05
C VAL A 217 -5.96 -19.67 22.99
N ARG A 218 -6.92 -19.91 23.88
CA ARG A 218 -6.93 -21.03 24.81
C ARG A 218 -7.87 -22.11 24.31
N ASN A 219 -7.48 -23.37 24.45
CA ASN A 219 -8.32 -24.50 24.14
C ASN A 219 -9.53 -24.55 25.09
N VAL A 220 -10.73 -24.69 24.53
CA VAL A 220 -11.98 -24.59 25.29
C VAL A 220 -12.23 -25.72 26.31
N TYR A 221 -11.48 -26.83 26.25
CA TYR A 221 -11.67 -27.98 27.13
C TYR A 221 -10.69 -28.04 28.30
N ASN A 222 -9.45 -27.61 28.11
CA ASN A 222 -8.40 -27.68 29.14
C ASN A 222 -7.75 -26.32 29.49
N ASN A 223 -8.15 -25.22 28.83
CA ASN A 223 -7.65 -23.86 29.01
C ASN A 223 -6.15 -23.65 28.69
N GLU A 224 -5.49 -24.64 28.09
CA GLU A 224 -4.10 -24.55 27.64
C GLU A 224 -3.97 -23.62 26.43
N PRO A 225 -2.83 -22.89 26.27
CA PRO A 225 -2.57 -22.09 25.07
C PRO A 225 -2.52 -22.97 23.81
N GLU A 226 -3.42 -22.73 22.87
CA GLU A 226 -3.52 -23.44 21.58
C GLU A 226 -2.86 -22.62 20.44
N GLY A 227 -2.76 -21.31 20.60
CA GLY A 227 -2.09 -20.43 19.64
C GLY A 227 -2.22 -18.95 19.99
N SER A 228 -2.08 -18.08 19.01
CA SER A 228 -2.37 -16.64 19.17
C SER A 228 -2.95 -16.04 17.88
N ILE A 229 -3.87 -15.08 18.03
CA ILE A 229 -4.40 -14.26 16.94
C ILE A 229 -3.74 -12.89 17.03
N LEU A 230 -3.15 -12.44 15.92
CA LEU A 230 -2.59 -11.10 15.80
C LEU A 230 -3.66 -10.15 15.24
N HIS A 231 -4.20 -9.30 16.11
CA HIS A 231 -5.10 -8.22 15.74
C HIS A 231 -4.27 -6.98 15.39
N LEU A 232 -4.35 -6.54 14.13
CA LEU A 232 -3.65 -5.36 13.63
C LEU A 232 -4.65 -4.22 13.45
N LEU A 233 -4.42 -3.11 14.15
CA LEU A 233 -5.38 -2.03 14.34
C LEU A 233 -4.96 -0.80 13.55
N HIS A 234 -5.78 -0.39 12.59
CA HIS A 234 -5.71 0.92 11.97
C HIS A 234 -6.64 1.87 12.71
N LEU A 235 -6.06 2.79 13.46
CA LEU A 235 -6.76 3.67 14.38
C LEU A 235 -6.83 5.04 13.72
N GLN A 236 -8.00 5.40 13.19
CA GLN A 236 -8.24 6.70 12.58
C GLN A 236 -9.70 7.08 12.74
N ASP A 237 -9.94 8.28 13.27
CA ASP A 237 -11.26 8.88 13.34
C ASP A 237 -11.15 10.41 13.42
N ALA A 238 -12.21 11.11 13.02
CA ALA A 238 -12.30 12.57 13.07
C ALA A 238 -13.75 13.03 13.22
N ASP A 239 -13.95 14.20 13.85
CA ASP A 239 -15.29 14.71 14.11
C ASP A 239 -15.95 15.13 12.79
N ASP A 240 -16.88 14.32 12.30
CA ASP A 240 -17.67 14.60 11.08
C ASP A 240 -18.45 15.93 11.17
N ALA A 241 -18.65 16.52 12.37
CA ALA A 241 -19.23 17.86 12.52
C ALA A 241 -18.23 18.99 12.26
N LEU A 242 -16.93 18.67 12.19
CA LEU A 242 -15.83 19.58 11.82
C LEU A 242 -15.34 19.34 10.39
N LEU A 243 -15.92 18.40 9.65
CA LEU A 243 -15.68 18.18 8.23
C LEU A 243 -16.09 19.45 7.46
N LYS A 244 -15.13 20.06 6.76
CA LYS A 244 -15.26 21.40 6.18
C LYS A 244 -14.33 21.60 5.00
N ARG A 245 -14.87 21.98 3.85
CA ARG A 245 -14.04 22.50 2.74
C ARG A 245 -13.52 23.91 3.07
N PRO A 246 -12.22 24.20 2.89
CA PRO A 246 -11.67 25.53 3.12
C PRO A 246 -12.25 26.61 2.19
N GLU A 247 -12.54 27.76 2.78
CA GLU A 247 -13.09 28.94 2.10
C GLU A 247 -12.00 29.84 1.51
N GLY A 248 -12.39 30.83 0.70
CA GLY A 248 -11.46 31.72 0.01
C GLY A 248 -10.69 31.07 -1.15
N LEU A 249 -9.64 31.75 -1.62
CA LEU A 249 -8.83 31.33 -2.80
C LEU A 249 -7.41 30.86 -2.44
N ALA A 250 -7.03 30.93 -1.17
CA ALA A 250 -5.68 30.57 -0.71
C ALA A 250 -5.40 29.07 -0.87
N ASN A 251 -4.13 28.73 -1.10
CA ASN A 251 -3.68 27.34 -1.11
C ASN A 251 -3.26 26.92 0.31
N LEU A 252 -3.71 25.75 0.76
CA LEU A 252 -3.31 25.17 2.04
C LEU A 252 -2.33 24.02 1.80
N HIS A 253 -1.22 24.01 2.52
CA HIS A 253 -0.16 23.02 2.39
C HIS A 253 -0.13 22.14 3.64
N TYR A 254 -0.34 20.84 3.46
CA TYR A 254 -0.38 19.87 4.55
C TYR A 254 0.90 19.05 4.60
N ARG A 255 1.33 18.69 5.81
CA ARG A 255 2.40 17.72 6.09
C ARG A 255 1.95 16.76 7.16
N GLY A 256 2.38 15.51 7.05
CA GLY A 256 2.06 14.45 8.01
C GLY A 256 2.53 13.11 7.50
N THR A 257 1.88 12.05 7.96
CA THR A 257 2.34 10.66 7.79
C THR A 257 1.19 9.75 7.36
N MET A 258 1.52 8.71 6.61
CA MET A 258 0.68 7.53 6.42
C MET A 258 1.31 6.36 7.17
N TYR A 259 0.53 5.72 8.04
CA TYR A 259 0.87 4.45 8.66
C TYR A 259 0.17 3.33 7.90
N TYR A 260 0.92 2.38 7.32
CA TYR A 260 0.37 1.34 6.43
C TYR A 260 1.12 0.02 6.54
N ARG A 261 0.56 -1.06 5.98
CA ARG A 261 1.23 -2.38 5.92
C ARG A 261 0.79 -3.21 4.72
N HIS A 262 1.61 -4.19 4.32
CA HIS A 262 1.32 -5.15 3.24
C HIS A 262 0.91 -6.52 3.80
N HIS A 263 -0.33 -6.96 3.55
CA HIS A 263 -0.94 -8.16 4.18
C HIS A 263 -0.17 -9.48 3.98
N HIS A 264 0.62 -9.58 2.91
CA HIS A 264 1.28 -10.83 2.51
C HIS A 264 2.82 -10.76 2.58
N VAL A 265 3.38 -9.63 3.02
CA VAL A 265 4.83 -9.39 3.00
C VAL A 265 5.41 -9.30 4.40
N SER A 266 4.79 -8.51 5.29
CA SER A 266 5.19 -8.39 6.68
C SER A 266 4.02 -7.93 7.56
N ASN A 267 4.10 -8.23 8.85
CA ASN A 267 3.22 -7.64 9.87
C ASN A 267 3.78 -6.32 10.42
N GLU A 268 4.81 -5.76 9.76
CA GLU A 268 5.46 -4.52 10.13
C GLU A 268 4.62 -3.33 9.64
N VAL A 269 4.49 -2.30 10.46
CA VAL A 269 3.88 -1.03 10.05
C VAL A 269 4.98 -0.15 9.48
N LEU A 270 4.72 0.34 8.27
CA LEU A 270 5.58 1.24 7.52
C LEU A 270 5.07 2.68 7.67
N GLU A 271 6.01 3.62 7.69
CA GLU A 271 5.73 5.05 7.69
C GLU A 271 6.03 5.64 6.31
N ALA A 272 5.12 6.45 5.78
CA ALA A 272 5.32 7.18 4.53
C ALA A 272 4.98 8.66 4.72
N PRO A 273 5.93 9.60 4.55
CA PRO A 273 5.65 11.03 4.57
C PRO A 273 4.61 11.43 3.52
N VAL A 274 3.64 12.24 3.98
CA VAL A 274 2.52 12.77 3.19
C VAL A 274 2.70 14.26 2.96
N ALA A 275 2.59 14.68 1.71
CA ALA A 275 2.56 16.08 1.31
C ALA A 275 1.32 16.32 0.45
N ALA A 276 0.42 17.17 0.92
CA ALA A 276 -0.77 17.56 0.16
C ALA A 276 -0.86 19.08 -0.03
N VAL A 277 -1.56 19.49 -1.07
CA VAL A 277 -1.89 20.89 -1.35
C VAL A 277 -3.36 20.97 -1.74
N TYR A 278 -4.13 21.71 -0.96
CA TYR A 278 -5.47 22.14 -1.36
C TYR A 278 -5.36 23.44 -2.15
N HIS A 279 -5.99 23.47 -3.32
CA HIS A 279 -5.98 24.60 -4.23
C HIS A 279 -7.29 25.39 -4.10
N GLY A 280 -7.24 26.51 -3.38
CA GLY A 280 -8.44 27.28 -3.05
C GLY A 280 -9.19 27.84 -4.26
N GLY A 281 -8.48 28.12 -5.36
CA GLY A 281 -9.05 28.70 -6.58
C GLY A 281 -9.90 27.75 -7.44
N ASN A 282 -9.63 26.45 -7.42
CA ASN A 282 -10.38 25.43 -8.18
C ASN A 282 -10.97 24.31 -7.30
N LYS A 283 -10.81 24.41 -5.97
CA LYS A 283 -11.39 23.50 -4.97
C LYS A 283 -10.91 22.05 -5.10
N THR A 284 -9.66 21.83 -5.50
CA THR A 284 -9.08 20.48 -5.62
C THR A 284 -8.00 20.21 -4.55
N LEU A 285 -7.79 18.93 -4.23
CA LEU A 285 -6.68 18.45 -3.41
C LEU A 285 -5.71 17.62 -4.27
N ALA A 286 -4.45 18.04 -4.32
CA ALA A 286 -3.34 17.20 -4.77
C ALA A 286 -2.66 16.57 -3.54
N MET A 287 -2.31 15.29 -3.59
CA MET A 287 -1.57 14.61 -2.51
C MET A 287 -0.53 13.67 -3.09
N GLN A 288 0.66 13.66 -2.47
CA GLN A 288 1.75 12.73 -2.71
C GLN A 288 2.09 12.01 -1.41
N ILE A 289 2.29 10.71 -1.50
CA ILE A 289 2.69 9.83 -0.39
C ILE A 289 3.99 9.14 -0.80
N ASN A 290 5.03 9.26 0.02
CA ASN A 290 6.37 8.71 -0.26
C ASN A 290 6.64 7.54 0.69
N GLY A 291 6.33 6.31 0.28
CA GLY A 291 6.61 5.13 1.09
C GLY A 291 7.77 4.29 0.56
N SER A 292 7.91 3.13 1.17
CA SER A 292 8.84 2.07 0.82
C SER A 292 8.08 0.76 0.55
N GLY A 293 8.63 -0.06 -0.33
CA GLY A 293 8.18 -1.43 -0.54
C GLY A 293 9.38 -2.34 -0.84
N ARG A 294 9.10 -3.62 -1.12
CA ARG A 294 10.14 -4.64 -1.37
C ARG A 294 11.17 -4.20 -2.44
N ASP A 295 10.70 -3.49 -3.46
CA ASP A 295 11.49 -3.11 -4.63
C ASP A 295 12.05 -1.67 -4.56
N GLY A 296 11.95 -1.01 -3.40
CA GLY A 296 12.48 0.34 -3.16
C GLY A 296 11.41 1.40 -2.84
N VAL A 297 11.67 2.64 -3.25
CA VAL A 297 10.77 3.79 -2.98
C VAL A 297 9.48 3.66 -3.79
N GLN A 298 8.33 3.84 -3.13
CA GLN A 298 7.01 3.86 -3.75
C GLN A 298 6.41 5.26 -3.59
N ILE A 299 6.02 5.90 -4.70
CA ILE A 299 5.43 7.24 -4.70
C ILE A 299 4.00 7.14 -5.21
N TRP A 300 3.02 7.36 -4.34
CA TRP A 300 1.61 7.43 -4.76
C TRP A 300 1.17 8.88 -4.93
N HIS A 301 0.38 9.13 -5.96
CA HIS A 301 -0.29 10.39 -6.22
C HIS A 301 -1.81 10.21 -6.15
N LEU A 302 -2.50 11.06 -5.38
CA LEU A 302 -3.96 11.13 -5.38
C LEU A 302 -4.46 11.72 -6.69
N GLY A 303 -5.29 10.99 -7.41
CA GLY A 303 -5.86 11.39 -8.69
C GLY A 303 -7.30 10.94 -8.87
N PRO A 304 -7.98 11.43 -9.93
CA PRO A 304 -9.38 11.11 -10.19
C PRO A 304 -9.55 9.62 -10.48
N GLN A 305 -10.75 9.11 -10.19
CA GLN A 305 -11.12 7.73 -10.49
C GLN A 305 -11.23 7.52 -12.01
N SER A 306 -10.34 6.72 -12.58
CA SER A 306 -10.25 6.43 -14.01
C SER A 306 -9.81 4.98 -14.24
N SER A 307 -10.19 4.41 -15.38
CA SER A 307 -9.61 3.14 -15.88
C SER A 307 -8.37 3.38 -16.75
N LEU A 308 -8.21 4.59 -17.30
CA LEU A 308 -7.08 5.01 -18.11
C LEU A 308 -6.05 5.74 -17.23
N ALA A 309 -4.79 5.34 -17.35
CA ALA A 309 -3.69 5.98 -16.64
C ALA A 309 -3.51 7.45 -17.10
N PRO A 310 -3.32 8.40 -16.16
CA PRO A 310 -2.93 9.76 -16.51
C PRO A 310 -1.58 9.79 -17.23
N ARG A 311 -1.33 10.83 -18.03
CA ARG A 311 -0.08 10.99 -18.81
C ARG A 311 1.17 11.30 -17.97
N GLY A 312 1.05 11.33 -16.65
CA GLY A 312 2.10 11.63 -15.68
C GLY A 312 1.48 12.14 -14.37
N SER A 313 2.30 12.31 -13.32
CA SER A 313 1.84 12.73 -11.99
C SER A 313 1.57 14.24 -11.86
N LYS A 314 2.13 15.06 -12.75
CA LYS A 314 2.00 16.51 -12.70
C LYS A 314 0.56 16.96 -12.92
N GLY A 315 -0.01 17.66 -11.93
CA GLY A 315 -1.37 18.20 -11.98
C GLY A 315 -2.45 17.19 -11.57
N LEU A 316 -2.08 16.02 -11.03
CA LEU A 316 -3.04 15.14 -10.38
C LEU A 316 -3.61 15.80 -9.12
N ALA A 317 -4.92 15.91 -9.11
CA ALA A 317 -5.73 16.37 -7.99
C ALA A 317 -7.15 15.82 -8.14
N VAL A 318 -7.89 15.78 -7.03
CA VAL A 318 -9.30 15.41 -6.98
C VAL A 318 -10.14 16.59 -6.48
N PRO A 319 -11.42 16.72 -6.88
CA PRO A 319 -12.29 17.74 -6.30
C PRO A 319 -12.50 17.49 -4.79
N VAL A 320 -12.61 18.57 -4.03
CA VAL A 320 -13.06 18.54 -2.63
C VAL A 320 -14.56 18.88 -2.60
N GLY A 321 -15.36 17.99 -2.03
CA GLY A 321 -16.81 18.16 -1.87
C GLY A 321 -17.16 19.45 -1.12
N ASP A 322 -18.39 19.95 -1.28
CA ASP A 322 -18.84 21.17 -0.60
C ASP A 322 -18.79 21.06 0.93
N ASP A 323 -18.93 19.83 1.42
CA ASP A 323 -18.78 19.41 2.81
C ASP A 323 -17.32 19.29 3.29
N GLY A 324 -16.36 19.12 2.39
CA GLY A 324 -14.96 18.83 2.72
C GLY A 324 -14.50 17.40 2.45
N ARG A 325 -15.37 16.51 1.94
CA ARG A 325 -15.00 15.12 1.59
C ARG A 325 -14.02 15.07 0.42
N VAL A 326 -13.13 14.09 0.46
CA VAL A 326 -12.11 13.86 -0.56
C VAL A 326 -11.94 12.36 -0.78
N SER A 327 -12.20 11.90 -2.00
CA SER A 327 -11.99 10.51 -2.41
C SER A 327 -11.32 10.42 -3.78
N GLY A 328 -10.54 9.37 -4.00
CA GLY A 328 -9.83 9.19 -5.26
C GLY A 328 -9.02 7.90 -5.36
N GLN A 329 -8.32 7.74 -6.49
CA GLN A 329 -7.38 6.66 -6.71
C GLN A 329 -5.97 7.08 -6.32
N LEU A 330 -5.21 6.15 -5.77
CA LEU A 330 -3.78 6.28 -5.52
C LEU A 330 -3.01 5.68 -6.69
N TRP A 331 -2.36 6.55 -7.46
CA TRP A 331 -1.58 6.24 -8.64
C TRP A 331 -0.11 6.09 -8.26
N LEU A 332 0.40 4.86 -8.29
CA LEU A 332 1.81 4.56 -8.04
C LEU A 332 2.66 4.99 -9.24
N ASP A 333 3.62 5.88 -9.02
CA ASP A 333 4.73 6.14 -9.94
C ASP A 333 5.78 5.04 -9.79
N THR A 334 6.04 4.35 -10.90
CA THR A 334 6.97 3.21 -10.99
C THR A 334 8.31 3.56 -11.62
N GLN A 335 8.52 4.80 -12.07
CA GLN A 335 9.72 5.19 -12.84
C GLN A 335 10.33 6.55 -12.45
N GLY A 336 9.57 7.44 -11.81
CA GLY A 336 10.04 8.73 -11.34
C GLY A 336 10.11 9.80 -12.44
N GLY A 337 9.75 11.04 -12.07
CA GLY A 337 9.97 12.21 -12.91
C GLY A 337 8.91 12.45 -14.00
N PRO A 338 9.20 13.30 -15.01
CA PRO A 338 8.17 13.86 -15.90
C PRO A 338 7.51 12.84 -16.85
N ASN A 339 8.09 11.65 -17.02
CA ASN A 339 7.55 10.56 -17.85
C ASN A 339 7.03 9.38 -17.00
N ALA A 340 6.75 9.61 -15.72
CA ALA A 340 6.21 8.65 -14.76
C ALA A 340 5.11 7.75 -15.35
N ARG A 341 5.35 6.44 -15.37
CA ARG A 341 4.30 5.45 -15.67
C ARG A 341 3.49 5.17 -14.42
N LEU A 342 2.28 5.73 -14.42
CA LEU A 342 1.33 5.59 -13.33
C LEU A 342 0.49 4.32 -13.45
N GLN A 343 0.31 3.63 -12.33
CA GLN A 343 -0.58 2.47 -12.21
C GLN A 343 -1.52 2.64 -11.01
N ILE A 344 -2.77 2.21 -11.14
CA ILE A 344 -3.71 2.19 -10.00
C ILE A 344 -3.19 1.19 -8.97
N ASN A 345 -2.84 1.68 -7.79
CA ASN A 345 -2.30 0.89 -6.68
C ASN A 345 -3.03 1.18 -5.36
N GLY A 346 -4.27 1.65 -5.44
CA GLY A 346 -5.14 1.82 -4.28
C GLY A 346 -6.14 2.95 -4.44
N PHE A 347 -6.78 3.26 -3.32
CA PHE A 347 -7.81 4.27 -3.15
C PHE A 347 -7.53 5.06 -1.87
N PHE A 348 -8.06 6.27 -1.81
CA PHE A 348 -8.12 7.10 -0.62
C PHE A 348 -9.55 7.59 -0.42
N ASP A 349 -10.00 7.56 0.84
CA ASP A 349 -11.27 8.16 1.27
C ASP A 349 -11.06 8.87 2.61
N GLY A 350 -11.52 10.11 2.70
CA GLY A 350 -11.24 11.00 3.83
C GLY A 350 -11.82 12.40 3.62
N GLY A 351 -11.21 13.39 4.27
CA GLY A 351 -11.68 14.76 4.18
C GLY A 351 -10.75 15.81 4.78
N LEU A 352 -11.16 17.06 4.59
CA LEU A 352 -10.59 18.24 5.24
C LEU A 352 -11.46 18.63 6.43
N TYR A 353 -10.84 18.90 7.58
CA TYR A 353 -11.51 19.11 8.86
C TYR A 353 -10.93 20.33 9.60
N GLY A 354 -11.75 20.95 10.45
CA GLY A 354 -11.39 22.14 11.24
C GLY A 354 -12.10 23.40 10.76
N GLU A 355 -11.91 24.50 11.48
CA GLU A 355 -12.61 25.77 11.21
C GLU A 355 -12.20 26.38 9.85
N HIS A 356 -10.99 26.04 9.38
CA HIS A 356 -10.42 26.45 8.10
C HIS A 356 -9.99 25.26 7.24
N GLY A 357 -10.39 24.04 7.61
CA GLY A 357 -9.98 22.78 6.96
C GLY A 357 -8.50 22.45 7.18
N GLU A 358 -7.92 22.88 8.30
CA GLU A 358 -6.50 22.78 8.61
C GLU A 358 -5.97 21.36 8.88
N VAL A 359 -6.84 20.36 9.01
CA VAL A 359 -6.54 18.93 9.14
C VAL A 359 -6.97 18.17 7.89
N LEU A 360 -6.11 17.29 7.37
CA LEU A 360 -6.42 16.27 6.38
C LEU A 360 -6.29 14.89 7.02
N THR A 361 -7.32 14.05 6.94
CA THR A 361 -7.23 12.65 7.39
C THR A 361 -8.18 11.75 6.62
N GLY A 362 -7.84 10.46 6.58
CA GLY A 362 -8.60 9.43 5.89
C GLY A 362 -7.91 8.07 5.90
N LYS A 363 -8.49 7.14 5.16
CA LYS A 363 -7.99 5.77 4.97
C LYS A 363 -7.46 5.60 3.56
N ALA A 364 -6.41 4.82 3.43
CA ALA A 364 -5.80 4.46 2.15
C ALA A 364 -5.67 2.94 2.07
N TRP A 365 -6.05 2.33 0.95
CA TRP A 365 -5.99 0.87 0.80
C TRP A 365 -5.91 0.43 -0.65
N ASN A 366 -5.48 -0.81 -0.86
CA ASN A 366 -5.50 -1.51 -2.13
C ASN A 366 -6.03 -2.92 -1.92
N ASP A 367 -7.21 -3.19 -2.48
CA ASP A 367 -7.94 -4.46 -2.40
C ASP A 367 -7.62 -5.42 -3.55
N ARG A 368 -6.68 -5.07 -4.45
CA ARG A 368 -6.32 -5.91 -5.58
C ARG A 368 -5.63 -7.19 -5.10
N ASP A 369 -6.30 -8.31 -5.34
CA ASP A 369 -5.94 -9.70 -4.99
C ASP A 369 -4.70 -10.25 -5.74
N GLN A 370 -3.79 -9.37 -6.18
CA GLN A 370 -2.45 -9.74 -6.61
C GLN A 370 -1.57 -9.83 -5.36
N ARG A 371 -0.97 -11.00 -5.15
CA ARG A 371 -0.35 -11.44 -3.88
C ARG A 371 0.63 -10.46 -3.19
N ASP A 372 1.23 -9.50 -3.89
CA ASP A 372 2.15 -8.52 -3.30
C ASP A 372 1.58 -7.09 -3.22
N SER A 373 0.34 -6.86 -3.65
CA SER A 373 -0.27 -5.52 -3.78
C SER A 373 -1.34 -5.18 -2.73
N HIS A 374 -1.83 -6.15 -1.94
CA HIS A 374 -2.82 -5.87 -0.89
C HIS A 374 -2.18 -5.15 0.30
N TRP A 375 -2.58 -3.90 0.52
CA TRP A 375 -2.15 -3.07 1.63
C TRP A 375 -3.28 -2.18 2.15
N GLU A 376 -3.22 -1.77 3.41
CA GLU A 376 -4.10 -0.77 4.01
C GLU A 376 -3.30 0.12 4.97
N GLY A 377 -3.82 1.33 5.21
CA GLY A 377 -3.22 2.32 6.07
C GLY A 377 -4.13 3.52 6.36
N VAL A 378 -3.65 4.39 7.23
CA VAL A 378 -4.34 5.60 7.69
C VAL A 378 -3.44 6.82 7.54
N ILE A 379 -4.05 7.94 7.16
CA ILE A 379 -3.36 9.20 6.88
C ILE A 379 -3.81 10.25 7.88
N GLY A 380 -2.85 11.01 8.39
CA GLY A 380 -3.09 12.24 9.12
C GLY A 380 -2.06 13.29 8.72
N ALA A 381 -2.53 14.50 8.44
CA ALA A 381 -1.69 15.63 8.08
C ALA A 381 -2.32 16.95 8.55
N THR A 382 -1.49 17.93 8.88
CA THR A 382 -1.92 19.27 9.30
C THR A 382 -1.28 20.32 8.43
N THR A 383 -1.94 21.47 8.32
CA THR A 383 -1.29 22.68 7.81
C THR A 383 -0.38 23.28 8.88
N ALA A 384 0.71 23.93 8.44
CA ALA A 384 1.44 24.83 9.34
C ALA A 384 0.48 25.92 9.86
N LYS A 385 0.70 26.41 11.08
CA LYS A 385 0.04 27.64 11.52
C LYS A 385 0.41 28.77 10.54
N PRO A 386 -0.53 29.62 10.11
CA PRO A 386 -0.16 30.86 9.43
C PRO A 386 0.75 31.68 10.35
N GLU A 387 1.85 32.18 9.78
CA GLU A 387 2.81 33.09 10.44
C GLU A 387 2.23 34.50 10.64
#